data_AF-A0A844FMZ3-F1
#
_entry.id   AF-A0A844FMZ3-F1
#
_cell.length_a   1.000
_cell.length_b   1.000
_cell.length_c   1.000
_cell.angle_alpha   90.00
_cell.angle_beta   90.00
_cell.angle_gamma   90.00
#
_symmetry.space_group_name_H-M   'P 1'
#
loop_
_entity.id
_entity.type
_entity.pdbx_description
1 polymer ?
#
loop_
_entity_poly.entity_id
_entity_poly.type
_entity_poly.pdbx_seq_one_letter_code
_entity_poly.pdbx_strand_id
1 'polypeptide(L)'
;MTDFNRECLNALFDKEKFDKFMRTQLEEGLNLLLESELTAFLGYNPYDRNGWNSGNSRNGSYFRQIKTQFGPIKVQVPRDRNGEFHQQTLPAYGQHTDALESTVIQLYSHGVTTREISELIEKMYGSYYSAGTVSNISK
;
A
#
# COMPACT_ATOMS: atom_id res chain seq x y z
N MET A 1 20.85 -7.71 -19.06
CA MET A 1 20.18 -7.69 -17.75
C MET A 1 19.59 -6.30 -17.59
N THR A 2 18.33 -6.18 -17.16
CA THR A 2 17.77 -4.89 -16.75
C THR A 2 18.51 -4.37 -15.51
N ASP A 3 18.52 -3.06 -15.28
CA ASP A 3 19.14 -2.48 -14.08
C ASP A 3 18.56 -3.10 -12.80
N PHE A 4 17.26 -3.38 -12.78
CA PHE A 4 16.58 -4.14 -11.73
C PHE A 4 17.25 -5.48 -11.42
N ASN A 5 17.57 -6.28 -12.45
CA ASN A 5 18.19 -7.60 -12.24
C ASN A 5 19.58 -7.46 -11.61
N ARG A 6 20.34 -6.42 -11.97
CA ARG A 6 21.67 -6.18 -11.42
C ARG A 6 21.59 -5.73 -9.96
N GLU A 7 20.67 -4.82 -9.65
CA GLU A 7 20.45 -4.31 -8.29
C GLU A 7 19.91 -5.40 -7.36
N CYS A 8 18.96 -6.21 -7.83
CA CYS A 8 18.41 -7.34 -7.09
C CYS A 8 19.50 -8.37 -6.76
N LEU A 9 20.34 -8.75 -7.72
CA LEU A 9 21.45 -9.69 -7.50
C LEU A 9 22.48 -9.16 -6.49
N ASN A 10 22.77 -7.85 -6.52
CA ASN A 10 23.66 -7.22 -5.54
C ASN A 10 23.06 -7.18 -4.13
N ALA A 11 21.74 -7.10 -4.02
CA ALA A 11 21.02 -7.07 -2.75
C ALA A 11 20.76 -8.47 -2.16
N LEU A 12 20.80 -9.52 -2.99
CA LEU A 12 20.37 -10.88 -2.63
C LEU A 12 21.20 -11.52 -1.50
N PHE A 13 22.45 -11.09 -1.33
CA PHE A 13 23.36 -11.63 -0.32
C PHE A 13 23.24 -10.96 1.06
N ASP A 14 22.43 -9.91 1.19
CA ASP A 14 22.29 -9.14 2.41
C ASP A 14 20.80 -8.80 2.64
N LYS A 15 20.22 -9.39 3.69
CA LYS A 15 18.80 -9.26 4.00
C LYS A 15 18.36 -7.79 4.15
N GLU A 16 19.16 -6.94 4.80
CA GLU A 16 18.80 -5.53 4.97
C GLU A 16 18.81 -4.77 3.64
N LYS A 17 19.79 -5.08 2.77
CA LYS A 17 19.83 -4.49 1.43
C LYS A 17 18.67 -4.95 0.58
N PHE A 18 18.29 -6.23 0.68
CA PHE A 18 17.16 -6.78 -0.03
C PHE A 18 15.84 -6.13 0.40
N ASP A 19 15.58 -6.04 1.71
CA ASP A 19 14.36 -5.42 2.22
C ASP A 19 14.26 -3.95 1.81
N LYS A 20 15.37 -3.21 1.86
CA LYS A 20 15.44 -1.82 1.37
C LYS A 20 15.15 -1.72 -0.13
N PHE A 21 15.74 -2.62 -0.94
CA PHE A 21 15.51 -2.66 -2.38
C PHE A 21 14.04 -2.93 -2.70
N MET A 22 13.45 -3.97 -2.12
CA MET A 22 12.04 -4.33 -2.31
C MET A 22 11.12 -3.18 -1.88
N ARG A 23 11.43 -2.51 -0.77
CA ARG A 23 10.68 -1.35 -0.31
C ARG A 23 10.66 -0.20 -1.34
N THR A 24 11.82 0.16 -1.90
CA THR A 24 11.92 1.20 -2.93
C THR A 24 11.15 0.80 -4.19
N GLN A 25 11.32 -0.44 -4.66
CA GLN A 25 10.66 -0.93 -5.86
C GLN A 25 9.14 -1.00 -5.71
N LEU A 26 8.64 -1.38 -4.53
CA LEU A 26 7.21 -1.33 -4.22
C LEU A 26 6.67 0.09 -4.20
N GLU A 27 7.41 1.04 -3.63
CA GLU A 27 7.00 2.45 -3.59
C GLU A 27 6.90 3.04 -5.00
N GLU A 28 7.91 2.82 -5.84
CA GLU A 28 7.94 3.26 -7.24
C GLU A 28 6.83 2.61 -8.06
N GLY A 29 6.67 1.29 -7.94
CA GLY A 29 5.65 0.53 -8.66
C GLY A 29 4.23 0.96 -8.29
N LEU A 30 3.94 1.15 -7.00
CA LEU A 30 2.62 1.61 -6.55
C LEU A 30 2.32 3.04 -7.01
N ASN A 31 3.28 3.95 -6.93
CA ASN A 31 3.10 5.32 -7.41
C ASN A 31 2.81 5.36 -8.91
N LEU A 32 3.53 4.54 -9.69
CA LEU A 32 3.28 4.41 -11.12
C LEU A 32 1.88 3.85 -11.42
N LEU A 33 1.47 2.80 -10.69
CA LEU A 33 0.14 2.21 -10.84
C LEU A 33 -0.96 3.23 -10.54
N LEU A 34 -0.86 3.96 -9.43
CA LEU A 34 -1.85 4.99 -9.06
C LEU A 34 -1.95 6.12 -10.09
N GLU A 35 -0.82 6.61 -10.60
CA GLU A 35 -0.81 7.60 -11.69
C GLU A 35 -1.42 7.05 -12.98
N SER A 36 -1.16 5.77 -13.28
CA SER A 36 -1.75 5.10 -14.45
C SER A 36 -3.26 4.92 -14.30
N GLU A 37 -3.77 4.65 -13.09
CA GLU A 37 -5.20 4.59 -12.81
C GLU A 37 -5.88 5.94 -13.06
N LEU A 38 -5.29 7.05 -12.58
CA LEU A 38 -5.83 8.38 -12.84
C LEU A 38 -5.79 8.70 -14.34
N THR A 39 -4.74 8.27 -15.04
CA THR A 39 -4.63 8.40 -16.50
C THR A 39 -5.75 7.66 -17.21
N ALA A 40 -6.01 6.41 -16.82
CA ALA A 40 -7.07 5.59 -17.39
C ALA A 40 -8.47 6.18 -17.08
N PHE A 41 -8.67 6.70 -15.86
CA PHE A 41 -9.91 7.33 -15.43
C PHE A 41 -10.22 8.62 -16.22
N LEU A 42 -9.23 9.51 -16.36
CA LEU A 42 -9.39 10.77 -17.09
C LEU A 42 -9.34 10.59 -18.62
N GLY A 43 -8.74 9.50 -19.10
CA GLY A 43 -8.58 9.22 -20.53
C GLY A 43 -7.45 9.99 -21.20
N TYR A 44 -6.58 10.66 -20.44
CA TYR A 44 -5.47 11.43 -20.99
C TYR A 44 -4.25 11.52 -20.04
N ASN A 45 -3.06 11.71 -20.63
CA ASN A 45 -1.78 11.78 -19.92
C ASN A 45 -1.55 13.13 -19.22
N PRO A 46 -0.67 13.20 -18.21
CA PRO A 46 -0.27 14.49 -17.64
C PRO A 46 0.15 15.49 -18.72
N TYR A 47 -0.38 16.71 -18.64
CA TYR A 47 -0.11 17.81 -19.58
C TYR A 47 -0.55 17.57 -21.04
N ASP A 48 -1.33 16.52 -21.32
CA ASP A 48 -1.88 16.28 -22.64
C ASP A 48 -2.94 17.34 -23.00
N ARG A 49 -2.92 17.79 -24.26
CA ARG A 49 -3.91 18.74 -24.82
C ARG A 49 -5.31 18.16 -24.81
N ASN A 50 -5.44 16.84 -24.88
CA ASN A 50 -6.74 16.15 -24.80
C ASN A 50 -7.49 16.44 -23.48
N GLY A 51 -6.77 16.82 -22.42
CA GLY A 51 -7.38 17.20 -21.16
C GLY A 51 -7.97 18.62 -21.12
N TRP A 52 -7.68 19.47 -22.11
CA TRP A 52 -8.15 20.86 -22.11
C TRP A 52 -9.65 20.92 -22.39
N ASN A 53 -10.41 21.63 -21.54
CA ASN A 53 -11.87 21.72 -21.60
C ASN A 53 -12.60 20.36 -21.54
N SER A 54 -11.97 19.33 -20.97
CA SER A 54 -12.57 17.99 -20.82
C SER A 54 -13.59 17.89 -19.67
N GLY A 55 -13.75 18.95 -18.85
CA GLY A 55 -14.68 19.01 -17.73
C GLY A 55 -14.13 18.50 -16.39
N ASN A 56 -13.07 17.68 -16.40
CA ASN A 56 -12.33 17.28 -15.21
C ASN A 56 -10.82 17.47 -15.44
N SER A 57 -10.03 17.58 -14.37
CA SER A 57 -8.59 17.79 -14.47
C SER A 57 -7.83 17.15 -13.32
N ARG A 58 -6.55 16.85 -13.53
CA ARG A 58 -5.65 16.46 -12.43
C ARG A 58 -5.47 17.61 -11.46
N ASN A 59 -5.47 17.33 -10.16
CA ASN A 59 -5.40 18.32 -9.09
C ASN A 59 -4.40 17.93 -8.00
N GLY A 60 -3.17 17.65 -8.42
CA GLY A 60 -2.07 17.26 -7.53
C GLY A 60 -2.28 15.88 -6.90
N SER A 61 -1.58 15.65 -5.79
CA SER A 61 -1.59 14.39 -5.05
C SER A 61 -1.49 14.65 -3.55
N TYR A 62 -1.82 13.64 -2.76
CA TYR A 62 -1.56 13.64 -1.32
C TYR A 62 -0.70 12.43 -0.95
N PHE A 63 0.03 12.57 0.16
CA PHE A 63 0.87 11.49 0.65
C PHE A 63 0.11 10.60 1.62
N ARG A 64 0.29 9.29 1.46
CA ARG A 64 -0.22 8.27 2.38
C ARG A 64 0.92 7.34 2.77
N GLN A 65 1.03 7.04 4.06
CA GLN A 65 1.98 6.06 4.56
C GLN A 65 1.31 4.69 4.64
N ILE A 66 1.98 3.66 4.09
CA ILE A 66 1.47 2.29 4.08
C ILE A 66 2.51 1.40 4.77
N LYS A 67 2.05 0.54 5.66
CA LYS A 67 2.90 -0.43 6.35
C LYS A 67 2.98 -1.70 5.52
N THR A 68 4.17 -2.02 5.01
CA THR A 68 4.43 -3.28 4.29
C THR A 68 5.35 -4.18 5.10
N GLN A 69 5.48 -5.45 4.68
CA GLN A 69 6.43 -6.40 5.30
C GLN A 69 7.89 -5.94 5.21
N PHE A 70 8.23 -5.11 4.22
CA PHE A 70 9.57 -4.56 4.02
C PHE A 70 9.76 -3.21 4.74
N GLY A 71 8.80 -2.80 5.56
CA GLY A 71 8.76 -1.53 6.28
C GLY A 71 7.75 -0.53 5.70
N PRO A 72 7.66 0.68 6.29
CA PRO A 72 6.73 1.69 5.83
C PRO A 72 7.18 2.31 4.50
N ILE A 73 6.26 2.45 3.56
CA ILE A 73 6.44 3.16 2.29
C ILE A 73 5.59 4.44 2.26
N LYS A 74 6.02 5.41 1.46
CA LYS A 74 5.29 6.67 1.27
C LYS A 74 4.76 6.73 -0.15
N VAL A 75 3.46 6.52 -0.32
CA VAL A 75 2.81 6.58 -1.64
C VAL A 75 2.20 7.95 -1.91
N GLN A 76 2.21 8.35 -3.17
CA GLN A 76 1.56 9.55 -3.69
C GLN A 76 0.26 9.15 -4.36
N VAL A 77 -0.86 9.47 -3.73
CA VAL A 77 -2.18 9.16 -4.27
C VAL A 77 -2.65 10.38 -5.07
N PRO A 78 -2.81 10.26 -6.40
CA PRO A 78 -3.18 11.37 -7.24
C PRO A 78 -4.68 11.68 -7.12
N ARG A 79 -5.06 12.91 -7.48
CA ARG A 79 -6.45 13.38 -7.36
C ARG A 79 -6.91 14.06 -8.64
N ASP A 80 -8.20 13.94 -8.91
CA ASP A 80 -8.89 14.77 -9.89
C ASP A 80 -9.49 16.02 -9.21
N ARG A 81 -9.93 16.98 -10.02
CA ARG A 81 -10.44 18.28 -9.57
C ARG A 81 -11.89 18.19 -9.10
N ASN A 82 -12.67 17.28 -9.68
CA ASN A 82 -14.07 17.10 -9.33
C ASN A 82 -14.25 16.15 -8.12
N GLY A 83 -13.21 15.40 -7.74
CA GLY A 83 -13.25 14.44 -6.64
C GLY A 83 -13.97 13.14 -6.98
N GLU A 84 -14.09 12.83 -8.27
CA GLU A 84 -14.77 11.65 -8.80
C GLU A 84 -13.85 10.42 -8.88
N PHE A 85 -12.53 10.63 -8.83
CA PHE A 85 -11.56 9.55 -8.90
C PHE A 85 -11.47 8.79 -7.57
N HIS A 86 -11.62 7.47 -7.65
CA HIS A 86 -11.40 6.55 -6.55
C HIS A 86 -10.41 5.47 -6.98
N GLN A 87 -9.23 5.46 -6.36
CA GLN A 87 -8.19 4.48 -6.67
C GLN A 87 -8.65 3.05 -6.33
N GLN A 88 -8.29 2.09 -7.18
CA GLN A 88 -8.64 0.68 -7.02
C GLN A 88 -7.46 -0.12 -6.46
N THR A 89 -6.23 0.26 -6.82
CA THR A 89 -4.99 -0.37 -6.36
C THR A 89 -4.87 -0.38 -4.83
N LEU A 90 -5.41 0.63 -4.15
CA LEU A 90 -5.37 0.75 -2.70
C LEU A 90 -6.76 0.97 -2.11
N PRO A 91 -7.22 0.13 -1.17
CA PRO A 91 -8.50 0.38 -0.51
C PRO A 91 -8.49 1.75 0.17
N ALA A 92 -9.62 2.46 0.08
CA ALA A 92 -9.83 3.70 0.79
C ALA A 92 -9.64 3.43 2.30
N TYR A 93 -8.76 4.18 2.95
CA TYR A 93 -8.45 4.09 4.39
C TYR A 93 -7.84 2.76 4.90
N GLY A 94 -7.79 1.68 4.11
CA GLY A 94 -7.16 0.41 4.52
C GLY A 94 -5.63 0.49 4.65
N GLN A 95 -5.10 0.44 5.88
CA GLN A 95 -3.65 0.45 6.15
C GLN A 95 -3.03 -0.95 6.18
N HIS A 96 -3.84 -2.01 6.00
CA HIS A 96 -3.48 -3.39 6.29
C HIS A 96 -3.89 -4.34 5.17
N THR A 97 -3.26 -5.51 5.14
CA THR A 97 -3.50 -6.57 4.16
C THR A 97 -4.60 -7.51 4.66
N ASP A 98 -5.63 -7.76 3.85
CA ASP A 98 -6.80 -8.61 4.16
C ASP A 98 -6.45 -10.02 4.69
N ALA A 99 -5.30 -10.56 4.27
CA ALA A 99 -4.83 -11.88 4.70
C ALA A 99 -4.49 -11.96 6.20
N LEU A 100 -3.96 -10.87 6.78
CA LEU A 100 -3.62 -10.85 8.21
C LEU A 100 -4.88 -10.70 9.05
N GLU A 101 -5.82 -9.85 8.60
CA GLU A 101 -7.10 -9.62 9.27
C GLU A 101 -7.98 -10.88 9.25
N SER A 102 -8.06 -11.59 8.12
CA SER A 102 -8.74 -12.88 8.06
C SER A 102 -8.14 -13.92 9.00
N THR A 103 -6.80 -13.94 9.13
CA THR A 103 -6.12 -14.81 10.11
C THR A 103 -6.47 -14.41 11.55
N VAL A 104 -6.52 -13.11 11.85
CA VAL A 104 -6.96 -12.58 13.16
C VAL A 104 -8.39 -13.03 13.48
N ILE A 105 -9.30 -12.89 12.52
CA ILE A 105 -10.71 -13.32 12.67
C ILE A 105 -10.77 -14.83 12.93
N GLN A 106 -9.99 -15.63 12.20
CA GLN A 106 -9.91 -17.08 12.41
C GLN A 106 -9.38 -17.43 13.80
N LEU A 107 -8.30 -16.81 14.26
CA LEU A 107 -7.75 -17.07 15.61
C LEU A 107 -8.75 -16.69 16.70
N TYR A 108 -9.44 -15.57 16.55
CA TYR A 108 -10.48 -15.15 17.50
C TYR A 108 -11.66 -16.15 17.50
N SER A 109 -12.10 -16.62 16.33
CA SER A 109 -13.18 -17.61 16.22
C SER A 109 -12.82 -18.97 16.86
N HIS A 110 -11.53 -19.32 16.92
CA HIS A 110 -11.02 -20.52 17.59
C HIS A 110 -10.79 -20.32 19.09
N GLY A 111 -11.17 -19.17 19.66
CA GLY A 111 -11.12 -18.89 21.09
C GLY A 111 -9.78 -18.35 21.59
N VAL A 112 -8.86 -17.95 20.69
CA VAL A 112 -7.62 -17.27 21.10
C VAL A 112 -7.96 -15.85 21.55
N THR A 113 -7.43 -15.42 22.69
CA THR A 113 -7.78 -14.11 23.24
C THR A 113 -7.15 -12.98 22.41
N THR A 114 -7.79 -11.80 22.39
CA THR A 114 -7.29 -10.65 21.61
C THR A 114 -5.90 -10.19 22.05
N ARG A 115 -5.53 -10.41 23.32
CA ARG A 115 -4.17 -10.14 23.84
C ARG A 115 -3.15 -11.14 23.30
N GLU A 116 -3.45 -12.43 23.34
CA GLU A 116 -2.57 -13.47 22.79
C GLU A 116 -2.38 -13.30 21.28
N ILE A 117 -3.44 -12.96 20.55
CA ILE A 117 -3.36 -12.64 19.11
C ILE A 117 -2.45 -11.42 18.89
N SER A 118 -2.62 -10.36 19.69
CA SER A 118 -1.78 -9.16 19.62
C SER A 118 -0.31 -9.48 19.88
N GLU A 119 0.01 -10.26 20.92
CA GLU A 119 1.38 -10.67 21.25
C GLU A 119 2.00 -11.58 20.18
N LEU A 120 1.21 -12.48 19.59
CA LEU A 120 1.66 -13.36 18.51
C LEU A 120 2.00 -12.55 17.26
N ILE A 121 1.14 -11.59 16.90
CA ILE A 121 1.37 -10.70 15.77
C ILE A 121 2.56 -9.78 16.05
N GLU A 122 2.71 -9.32 17.29
CA GLU A 122 3.88 -8.54 17.70
C GLU A 122 5.19 -9.30 17.50
N LYS A 123 5.23 -10.58 17.88
CA LYS A 123 6.41 -11.43 17.70
C LYS A 123 6.73 -11.71 16.22
N MET A 124 5.72 -11.85 15.38
CA MET A 124 5.91 -12.18 13.96
C MET A 124 6.18 -10.95 13.08
N TYR A 125 5.51 -9.83 13.35
CA TYR A 125 5.45 -8.65 12.47
C TYR A 125 5.85 -7.34 13.15
N GLY A 126 6.27 -7.37 14.42
CA GLY A 126 6.51 -6.17 15.23
C GLY A 126 5.21 -5.49 15.65
N SER A 127 5.26 -4.24 16.10
CA SER A 127 4.11 -3.47 16.64
C SER A 127 3.02 -3.14 15.59
N TYR A 128 2.39 -4.17 15.04
CA TYR A 128 1.47 -4.09 13.92
C TYR A 128 0.03 -3.90 14.38
N TYR A 129 -0.40 -4.64 15.41
CA TYR A 129 -1.74 -4.51 16.01
C TYR A 129 -1.69 -4.40 17.53
N SER A 130 -2.56 -3.55 18.06
CA SER A 130 -2.89 -3.53 19.49
C SER A 130 -4.06 -4.48 19.78
N ALA A 131 -4.24 -4.91 21.02
CA ALA A 131 -5.41 -5.69 21.42
C ALA A 131 -6.74 -4.99 21.08
N GLY A 132 -6.78 -3.65 21.11
CA GLY A 132 -7.94 -2.87 20.66
C GLY A 132 -8.16 -2.94 19.15
N THR A 133 -7.08 -2.95 18.37
CA THR A 133 -7.14 -3.13 16.91
C THR A 133 -7.64 -4.52 16.55
N VAL A 134 -7.12 -5.56 17.22
CA VAL A 134 -7.60 -6.95 17.07
C VAL A 134 -9.09 -7.04 17.38
N SER A 135 -9.55 -6.41 18.47
CA SER A 135 -10.96 -6.41 18.84
C SER A 135 -11.85 -5.70 17.80
N ASN A 136 -11.35 -4.67 17.12
CA ASN A 136 -12.11 -3.99 16.08
C ASN A 136 -12.15 -4.80 14.77
N ILE A 137 -11.10 -5.54 14.46
CA ILE A 137 -11.04 -6.44 13.29
C ILE A 137 -11.97 -7.64 13.48
N SER A 138 -12.10 -8.14 14.72
CA SER A 138 -12.89 -9.33 15.04
C SER A 138 -14.39 -9.07 15.32
N LYS A 139 -14.84 -7.82 15.21
CA LYS A 139 -16.26 -7.42 15.37
C LYS A 139 -16.98 -7.48 14.03
#